data_AF-A0A849WMC4-F1
#
_entry.id   AF-A0A849WMC4-F1
#
_cell.length_a   1.000
_cell.length_b   1.000
_cell.length_c   1.000
_cell.angle_alpha   90.00
_cell.angle_beta   90.00
_cell.angle_gamma   90.00
#
_symmetry.space_group_name_H-M   'P 1'
#
loop_
_entity.id
_entity.type
_entity.pdbx_description
1 polymer ?
#
loop_
_entity_poly.entity_id
_entity_poly.type
_entity_poly.pdbx_seq_one_letter_code
_entity_poly.pdbx_strand_id
1 'polypeptide(L)'
;MKNYIFIFSIIFLQLGCQNLPRHSHRVGDVSSVTSDNEIVVCLEGKNYKVGETAEFFRSNCQRKLQQKRWNNVSAVECLDQKTGEGVVIFNSDSHSVKFKNIGNSKISVGDYIKL
;
A
#
# COMPACT_ATOMS: atom_id res chain seq x y z
N MET A 1 -0.33 -43.17 -29.25
CA MET A 1 0.46 -41.98 -28.84
C MET A 1 -0.35 -40.74 -29.19
N LYS A 2 -0.86 -39.99 -28.22
CA LYS A 2 -1.36 -38.61 -28.42
C LYS A 2 -1.35 -37.87 -27.08
N ASN A 3 -0.28 -37.09 -26.96
CA ASN A 3 0.03 -35.92 -26.15
C ASN A 3 -0.90 -35.56 -24.98
N TYR A 4 -0.39 -35.84 -23.79
CA TYR A 4 -0.68 -35.10 -22.57
C TYR A 4 0.13 -33.79 -22.53
N ILE A 5 -0.28 -32.90 -21.62
CA ILE A 5 0.47 -31.77 -21.07
C ILE A 5 0.35 -30.48 -21.89
N PHE A 6 -0.71 -29.70 -21.63
CA PHE A 6 -0.63 -28.23 -21.75
C PHE A 6 -1.68 -27.51 -20.89
N ILE A 7 -1.89 -27.93 -19.64
CA ILE A 7 -2.74 -27.19 -18.69
C ILE A 7 -2.11 -27.29 -17.29
N PHE A 8 -1.01 -26.59 -17.04
CA PHE A 8 -0.47 -26.48 -15.67
C PHE A 8 0.22 -25.14 -15.33
N SER A 9 0.03 -24.09 -16.14
CA SER A 9 0.76 -22.82 -15.96
C SER A 9 -0.08 -21.63 -15.49
N ILE A 10 -1.38 -21.79 -15.17
CA ILE A 10 -2.24 -20.63 -14.83
C ILE A 10 -2.38 -20.40 -13.31
N ILE A 11 -1.90 -21.31 -12.46
CA ILE A 11 -2.15 -21.23 -11.01
C ILE A 11 -1.16 -20.31 -10.27
N PHE A 12 -0.04 -19.90 -10.87
CA PHE A 12 0.99 -19.13 -10.16
C PHE A 12 0.80 -17.60 -10.17
N LEU A 13 -0.20 -17.05 -10.84
CA LEU A 13 -0.42 -15.58 -10.86
C LEU A 13 -1.36 -15.04 -9.76
N GLN A 14 -2.01 -15.89 -8.96
CA GLN A 14 -3.00 -15.43 -7.97
C GLN A 14 -2.48 -15.30 -6.53
N LEU A 15 -1.21 -15.65 -6.26
CA LEU A 15 -0.64 -15.66 -4.90
C LEU A 15 0.10 -14.36 -4.51
N GLY A 16 0.10 -13.35 -5.38
CA GLY A 16 0.99 -12.18 -5.25
C GLY A 16 0.55 -11.04 -4.34
N CYS A 17 -0.67 -11.04 -3.77
CA CYS A 17 -1.18 -9.86 -3.02
C CYS A 17 -1.53 -10.11 -1.54
N GLN A 18 -1.43 -11.33 -1.00
CA GLN A 18 -2.02 -11.65 0.32
C GLN A 18 -1.04 -11.71 1.51
N ASN A 19 0.27 -11.49 1.34
CA ASN A 19 1.25 -11.73 2.42
C ASN A 19 2.04 -10.50 2.91
N LEU A 20 1.57 -9.28 2.64
CA LEU A 20 2.09 -8.11 3.35
C LEU A 20 1.31 -7.95 4.66
N PRO A 21 1.97 -7.70 5.80
CA PRO A 21 1.28 -7.47 7.07
C PRO A 21 0.30 -6.30 6.88
N ARG A 22 -0.99 -6.62 6.92
CA ARG A 22 -2.04 -5.60 6.95
C ARG A 22 -1.87 -4.83 8.24
N HIS A 23 -1.40 -3.60 8.13
CA HIS A 23 -1.39 -2.67 9.25
C HIS A 23 -2.86 -2.33 9.54
N SER A 24 -3.36 -2.68 10.73
CA SER A 24 -4.76 -2.50 11.17
C SER A 24 -5.25 -1.04 11.16
N HIS A 25 -4.37 -0.09 10.82
CA HIS A 25 -4.61 1.35 10.80
C HIS A 25 -4.67 1.93 9.38
N ARG A 26 -4.45 1.10 8.34
CA ARG A 26 -4.52 1.51 6.93
C ARG A 26 -5.97 1.65 6.48
N VAL A 27 -6.28 2.76 5.81
CA VAL A 27 -7.59 3.01 5.17
C VAL A 27 -7.50 3.06 3.66
N GLY A 28 -6.30 2.99 3.11
CA GLY A 28 -6.08 2.80 1.68
C GLY A 28 -4.62 2.81 1.30
N ASP A 29 -4.31 2.14 0.19
CA ASP A 29 -2.96 1.97 -0.33
C ASP A 29 -2.82 2.64 -1.70
N VAL A 30 -1.68 3.28 -1.94
CA VAL A 30 -1.33 3.87 -3.23
C VAL A 30 -1.09 2.74 -4.23
N SER A 31 -1.98 2.60 -5.20
CA SER A 31 -1.94 1.56 -6.22
C SER A 31 -1.12 1.99 -7.45
N SER A 32 -1.16 3.28 -7.80
CA SER A 32 -0.36 3.83 -8.89
C SER A 32 -0.12 5.33 -8.72
N VAL A 33 0.95 5.82 -9.37
CA VAL A 33 1.23 7.24 -9.53
C VAL A 33 1.41 7.49 -11.02
N THR A 34 0.62 8.40 -11.59
CA THR A 34 0.65 8.73 -13.02
C THR A 34 1.84 9.63 -13.35
N SER A 35 2.12 9.82 -14.65
CA SER A 35 3.14 10.76 -15.12
C SER A 35 2.90 12.21 -14.67
N ASP A 36 1.64 12.55 -14.41
CA ASP A 36 1.22 13.90 -14.01
C ASP A 36 1.21 14.09 -12.48
N ASN A 37 1.84 13.15 -11.74
CA ASN A 37 1.82 13.08 -10.28
C ASN A 37 0.40 12.95 -9.68
N GLU A 38 -0.56 12.40 -10.43
CA GLU A 38 -1.82 11.96 -9.84
C GLU A 38 -1.58 10.65 -9.09
N ILE A 39 -2.06 10.59 -7.85
CA ILE A 39 -1.89 9.45 -6.96
C ILE A 39 -3.23 8.73 -6.91
N VAL A 40 -3.26 7.48 -7.35
CA VAL A 40 -4.45 6.64 -7.28
C VAL A 40 -4.35 5.79 -6.01
N VAL A 41 -5.37 5.92 -5.15
CA VAL A 41 -5.45 5.21 -3.88
C VAL A 41 -6.62 4.25 -3.92
N CYS A 42 -6.33 2.99 -3.61
CA CYS A 42 -7.36 2.00 -3.34
C CYS A 42 -7.80 2.14 -1.88
N LEU A 43 -9.04 2.57 -1.65
CA LEU A 43 -9.57 2.78 -0.29
C LEU A 43 -10.31 1.55 0.22
N GLU A 44 -10.15 1.26 1.51
CA GLU A 44 -10.92 0.26 2.23
C GLU A 44 -11.97 0.97 3.11
N GLY A 45 -13.18 1.19 2.56
CA GLY A 45 -14.37 1.58 3.32
C GLY A 45 -14.52 3.05 3.73
N LYS A 46 -13.50 3.91 3.54
CA LYS A 46 -13.60 5.35 3.81
C LYS A 46 -13.99 6.10 2.52
N ASN A 47 -15.01 6.95 2.59
CA ASN A 47 -15.39 7.82 1.47
C ASN A 47 -14.72 9.19 1.62
N TYR A 48 -13.80 9.51 0.73
CA TYR A 48 -13.20 10.85 0.63
C TYR A 48 -13.98 11.74 -0.34
N LYS A 49 -14.21 13.00 -0.01
CA LYS A 49 -14.85 13.97 -0.92
C LYS A 49 -13.80 14.75 -1.71
N VAL A 50 -14.17 15.20 -2.90
CA VAL A 50 -13.33 16.11 -3.70
C VAL A 50 -13.01 17.36 -2.88
N GLY A 51 -11.74 17.74 -2.84
CA GLY A 51 -11.21 18.84 -2.03
C GLY A 51 -10.73 18.44 -0.63
N GLU A 52 -11.01 17.24 -0.15
CA GLU A 52 -10.45 16.76 1.13
C GLU A 52 -8.97 16.44 1.01
N THR A 53 -8.24 16.65 2.10
CA THR A 53 -6.81 16.35 2.19
C THR A 53 -6.57 15.04 2.92
N ALA A 54 -5.55 14.30 2.50
CA ALA A 54 -5.06 13.12 3.19
C ALA A 54 -3.54 13.16 3.33
N GLU A 55 -3.04 12.61 4.43
CA GLU A 55 -1.63 12.39 4.68
C GLU A 55 -1.22 10.98 4.21
N PHE A 56 -0.08 10.90 3.54
CA PHE A 56 0.50 9.65 3.06
C PHE A 56 1.68 9.23 3.93
N PHE A 57 1.79 7.93 4.16
CA PHE A 57 2.79 7.31 5.02
C PHE A 57 3.47 6.14 4.32
N ARG A 58 4.70 5.86 4.75
CA ARG A 58 5.46 4.65 4.40
C ARG A 58 5.87 3.95 5.68
N SER A 59 5.62 2.64 5.71
CA SER A 59 6.02 1.77 6.81
C SER A 59 7.39 1.19 6.51
N ASN A 60 8.38 1.53 7.32
CA ASN A 60 9.72 0.98 7.25
C ASN A 60 9.88 -0.07 8.35
N CYS A 61 9.83 -1.34 7.97
CA CYS A 61 9.98 -2.46 8.89
C CYS A 61 11.42 -2.94 8.96
N GLN A 62 12.00 -2.95 10.17
CA GLN A 62 13.34 -3.46 10.44
C GLN A 62 13.26 -4.65 11.40
N ARG A 63 14.11 -5.66 11.17
CA ARG A 63 14.27 -6.77 12.11
C ARG A 63 15.17 -6.31 13.25
N LYS A 64 14.60 -6.18 14.46
CA LYS A 64 15.37 -6.05 15.69
C LYS A 64 15.83 -7.44 16.14
N LEU A 65 17.13 -7.64 16.16
CA LEU A 65 17.74 -8.77 16.85
C LEU A 65 17.67 -8.49 18.36
N GLN A 66 16.67 -9.02 19.05
CA GLN A 66 16.71 -9.09 20.50
C GLN A 66 17.39 -10.39 20.92
N GLN A 67 18.61 -10.28 21.47
CA GLN A 67 19.19 -11.36 22.26
C GLN A 67 18.44 -11.44 23.60
N LYS A 68 17.45 -12.33 23.70
CA LYS A 68 17.07 -12.85 25.03
C LYS A 68 18.11 -13.90 25.42
N ARG A 69 18.49 -13.92 26.70
CA ARG A 69 19.52 -14.79 27.32
C ARG A 69 19.44 -16.28 26.95
N TRP A 70 18.31 -16.73 26.38
CA TRP A 70 18.04 -18.12 26.01
C TRP A 70 17.39 -18.32 24.63
N ASN A 71 17.12 -17.26 23.84
CA ASN A 71 16.51 -17.40 22.50
C ASN A 71 16.71 -16.13 21.64
N ASN A 72 17.04 -16.32 20.36
CA ASN A 72 16.99 -15.25 19.36
C ASN A 72 15.54 -15.11 18.87
N VAL A 73 14.79 -14.17 19.44
CA VAL A 73 13.46 -13.83 18.90
C VAL A 73 13.67 -12.66 17.93
N SER A 74 13.42 -12.89 16.65
CA SER A 74 13.37 -11.80 15.67
C SER A 74 12.07 -11.02 15.87
N ALA A 75 12.15 -9.86 16.51
CA ALA A 75 11.04 -8.90 16.54
C ALA A 75 11.13 -8.03 15.29
N VAL A 76 10.05 -7.93 14.52
CA VAL A 76 9.94 -6.94 13.43
C VAL A 76 9.33 -5.69 14.04
N GLU A 77 10.04 -4.57 13.94
CA GLU A 77 9.51 -3.25 14.30
C GLU A 77 9.27 -2.46 13.02
N CYS A 78 8.07 -1.90 12.88
CA CYS A 78 7.71 -1.04 11.76
C CYS A 78 7.51 0.39 12.25
N LEU A 79 8.16 1.33 11.57
CA LEU A 79 8.00 2.76 11.84
C LEU A 79 7.34 3.43 10.64
N ASP A 80 6.27 4.15 10.92
CA ASP A 80 5.46 4.85 9.93
C ASP A 80 6.01 6.27 9.75
N GLN A 81 6.48 6.58 8.55
CA GLN A 81 7.02 7.89 8.19
C GLN A 81 6.09 8.60 7.22
N LYS A 82 5.72 9.85 7.50
CA LYS A 82 4.95 10.69 6.57
C LYS A 82 5.76 10.94 5.29
N THR A 83 5.20 10.63 4.13
CA THR A 83 5.83 10.84 2.82
C THR A 83 5.29 12.06 2.09
N GLY A 84 4.07 12.51 2.39
CA GLY A 84 3.48 13.69 1.79
C GLY A 84 2.03 13.92 2.18
N GLU A 85 1.42 14.88 1.49
CA GLU A 85 0.00 15.19 1.57
C GLU A 85 -0.58 15.25 0.16
N GLY A 86 -1.87 14.94 0.03
CA GLY A 86 -2.58 15.09 -1.23
C GLY A 86 -4.00 15.58 -1.03
N VAL A 87 -4.53 16.26 -2.04
CA VAL A 87 -5.93 16.69 -2.10
C VAL A 87 -6.70 15.81 -3.08
N VAL A 88 -7.89 15.39 -2.72
CA VAL A 88 -8.76 14.60 -3.60
C VAL A 88 -9.18 15.46 -4.79
N ILE A 89 -8.82 15.03 -5.98
CA ILE A 89 -9.21 15.69 -7.24
C ILE A 89 -10.36 14.97 -7.93
N PHE A 90 -10.51 13.67 -7.67
CA PHE A 90 -11.54 12.87 -8.29
C PHE A 90 -11.90 11.66 -7.44
N ASN A 91 -13.20 11.42 -7.30
CA ASN A 91 -13.76 10.23 -6.69
C ASN A 91 -14.99 9.83 -7.51
N SER A 92 -14.86 8.80 -8.36
CA SER A 92 -15.99 8.19 -9.07
C SER A 92 -16.67 7.09 -8.27
N ASP A 93 -15.92 6.44 -7.37
CA ASP A 93 -16.36 5.26 -6.64
C ASP A 93 -15.63 5.16 -5.29
N SER A 94 -16.25 4.46 -4.34
CA SER A 94 -15.75 4.32 -2.97
C SER A 94 -14.44 3.53 -2.85
N HIS A 95 -13.91 2.98 -3.95
CA HIS A 95 -12.73 2.11 -3.92
C HIS A 95 -11.49 2.75 -4.55
N SER A 96 -11.64 3.66 -5.52
CA SER A 96 -10.53 4.28 -6.25
C SER A 96 -10.67 5.79 -6.23
N VAL A 97 -9.78 6.42 -5.47
CA VAL A 97 -9.77 7.87 -5.30
C VAL A 97 -8.46 8.43 -5.83
N LYS A 98 -8.56 9.49 -6.63
CA LYS A 98 -7.40 10.20 -7.15
C LYS A 98 -7.08 11.41 -6.29
N PHE A 99 -5.82 11.52 -5.92
CA PHE A 99 -5.27 12.65 -5.20
C PHE A 99 -4.25 13.38 -6.08
N LYS A 100 -4.16 14.68 -5.88
CA LYS A 100 -3.04 15.49 -6.36
C LYS A 100 -2.14 15.81 -5.19
N ASN A 101 -0.84 15.59 -5.37
CA ASN A 101 0.18 15.88 -4.37
C ASN A 101 0.20 17.37 -3.99
N ILE A 102 0.33 17.66 -2.70
CA ILE A 102 0.50 19.02 -2.17
C ILE A 102 1.99 19.24 -1.90
N GLY A 103 2.63 20.09 -2.70
CA GLY A 103 4.05 20.40 -2.58
C GLY A 103 4.97 19.45 -3.35
N ASN A 104 6.21 19.31 -2.89
CA ASN A 104 7.28 18.59 -3.59
C ASN A 104 7.58 17.20 -3.01
N SER A 105 6.65 16.64 -2.22
CA SER A 105 6.77 15.28 -1.68
C SER A 105 6.86 14.23 -2.79
N LYS A 106 7.53 13.10 -2.53
CA LYS A 106 7.53 11.95 -3.44
C LYS A 106 6.69 10.83 -2.85
N ILE A 107 5.40 10.85 -3.17
CA ILE A 107 4.49 9.75 -2.87
C ILE A 107 4.67 8.69 -3.95
N SER A 108 4.74 7.41 -3.56
CA SER A 108 4.91 6.30 -4.51
C SER A 108 4.05 5.11 -4.15
N VAL A 109 3.97 4.14 -5.08
CA VAL A 109 3.35 2.83 -4.83
C VAL A 109 3.91 2.21 -3.55
N GLY A 110 3.02 1.67 -2.72
CA GLY A 110 3.34 1.12 -1.40
C GLY A 110 3.21 2.10 -0.23
N ASP A 111 3.06 3.41 -0.51
CA ASP A 111 2.59 4.37 0.48
C ASP A 111 1.10 4.16 0.77
N TYR A 112 0.62 4.63 1.92
CA TYR A 112 -0.75 4.42 2.36
C TYR A 112 -1.28 5.61 3.17
N ILE A 113 -2.60 5.64 3.34
CA ILE A 113 -3.30 6.57 4.20
C ILE A 113 -3.69 5.83 5.49
N LYS A 114 -3.52 6.49 6.64
CA LYS A 114 -3.95 5.98 7.95
C LYS A 114 -5.31 6.56 8.36
N LEU A 115 -6.01 5.89 9.28
CA LEU A 115 -7.28 6.35 9.87
C LEU A 115 -7.24 7.80 10.36
#